data_AF-A0A450ZVT1-F1
#
_entry.id   AF-A0A450ZVT1-F1
#
_cell.length_a   1.000
_cell.length_b   1.000
_cell.length_c   1.000
_cell.angle_alpha   90.00
_cell.angle_beta   90.00
_cell.angle_gamma   90.00
#
_symmetry.space_group_name_H-M   'P 1'
#
loop_
_entity.id
_entity.type
_entity.pdbx_description
1 polymer ?
#
loop_
_entity_poly.entity_id
_entity_poly.type
_entity_poly.pdbx_seq_one_letter_code
_entity_poly.pdbx_strand_id
1 'polypeptide(L)' 'MKFGKAPTSLDQQVDRLMDRGMVIPDRNTVIRYLSHLNYYRLTAYWLPFEADHETHRFFPETRFSDVLDL' A
#
# COMPACT_ATOMS: atom_id res chain seq x y z
N MET A 1 22.92 17.00 -4.94
CA MET A 1 21.60 16.44 -4.62
C MET A 1 21.12 15.61 -5.80
N LYS A 2 21.13 14.28 -5.70
CA LYS A 2 20.44 13.40 -6.65
C LYS A 2 19.56 12.49 -5.83
N PHE A 3 18.25 12.73 -5.85
CA PHE A 3 17.28 11.77 -5.31
C PHE A 3 17.24 10.58 -6.28
N GLY A 4 18.21 9.67 -6.14
CA GLY A 4 18.44 8.52 -7.01
C GLY A 4 17.54 7.31 -6.73
N LYS A 5 16.34 7.51 -6.19
CA LYS A 5 15.35 6.42 -6.10
C LYS A 5 14.56 6.44 -7.40
N ALA A 6 14.81 5.45 -8.26
CA ALA A 6 13.90 5.15 -9.36
C ALA A 6 12.47 5.03 -8.78
N PRO A 7 11.45 5.57 -9.47
CA PRO A 7 10.07 5.43 -9.00
C PRO A 7 9.81 3.95 -8.73
N THR A 8 9.41 3.62 -7.50
CA THR A 8 9.08 2.25 -7.12
C THR A 8 7.99 1.74 -8.06
N SER A 9 8.27 0.63 -8.75
CA SER A 9 7.29 0.02 -9.66
C SER A 9 6.03 -0.38 -8.88
N LEU A 10 4.90 -0.56 -9.56
CA LEU A 10 3.65 -0.99 -8.93
C LEU A 10 3.84 -2.30 -8.15
N ASP A 11 4.62 -3.21 -8.72
CA ASP A 11 5.08 -4.43 -8.08
C ASP A 11 5.77 -4.18 -6.74
N GLN A 12 6.76 -3.28 -6.71
CA GLN A 12 7.48 -2.93 -5.48
C GLN A 12 6.60 -2.23 -4.44
N GLN A 13 5.59 -1.49 -4.89
CA GLN A 13 4.60 -0.89 -3.99
C GLN A 13 3.74 -1.97 -3.33
N VAL A 14 3.31 -2.99 -4.08
CA VAL A 14 2.59 -4.13 -3.51
C VAL A 14 3.46 -4.91 -2.54
N ASP A 15 4.72 -5.20 -2.89
CA ASP A 15 5.64 -5.90 -2.00
C ASP A 15 5.81 -5.17 -0.67
N ARG A 16 5.95 -3.83 -0.72
CA ARG A 16 6.02 -3.02 0.50
C ARG A 16 4.75 -3.09 1.34
N LEU A 17 3.56 -3.11 0.73
CA LEU A 17 2.30 -3.24 1.46
C LEU A 17 2.22 -4.59 2.17
N MET A 18 2.63 -5.67 1.49
CA MET A 18 2.69 -7.01 2.07
C MET A 18 3.72 -7.10 3.21
N ASP A 19 4.91 -6.55 3.02
CA ASP A 19 5.96 -6.48 4.06
C ASP A 19 5.51 -5.73 5.31
N ARG A 20 4.64 -4.74 5.13
CA ARG A 20 4.01 -3.96 6.22
C ARG A 20 2.86 -4.67 6.90
N GLY A 21 2.49 -5.87 6.45
CA GLY A 21 1.45 -6.69 7.06
C GLY A 21 0.08 -6.61 6.39
N MET A 22 -0.04 -5.96 5.22
CA MET A 22 -1.30 -5.94 4.47
C MET A 22 -1.54 -7.28 3.77
N VAL A 23 -2.75 -7.81 3.93
CA VAL A 23 -3.17 -9.04 3.27
C VAL A 23 -3.61 -8.72 1.84
N ILE A 24 -2.82 -9.21 0.89
CA ILE A 24 -3.06 -9.02 -0.55
C ILE A 24 -3.24 -10.40 -1.20
N PRO A 25 -4.49 -10.89 -1.34
CA PRO A 25 -4.75 -12.22 -1.89
C PRO A 25 -4.55 -12.27 -3.41
N ASP A 26 -4.80 -11.17 -4.12
CA ASP A 26 -4.51 -11.02 -5.55
C ASP A 26 -3.73 -9.75 -5.83
N ARG A 27 -2.42 -9.93 -6.01
CA ARG A 27 -1.49 -8.86 -6.34
C ARG A 27 -1.81 -8.17 -7.66
N ASN A 28 -2.29 -8.88 -8.68
CA ASN A 28 -2.60 -8.26 -9.97
C ASN A 28 -3.77 -7.27 -9.86
N THR A 29 -4.74 -7.58 -8.99
CA THR A 29 -5.84 -6.66 -8.69
C THR A 29 -5.29 -5.39 -8.03
N VAL A 30 -4.44 -5.51 -7.01
CA VAL A 30 -3.83 -4.34 -6.36
C VAL A 30 -2.99 -3.51 -7.33
N ILE A 31 -2.18 -4.13 -8.20
CA ILE A 31 -1.41 -3.43 -9.23
C ILE A 31 -2.32 -2.61 -10.15
N ARG A 32 -3.45 -3.18 -10.60
CA ARG A 32 -4.43 -2.45 -11.43
C ARG A 32 -5.00 -1.25 -10.68
N TYR A 33 -5.38 -1.42 -9.42
CA TYR A 33 -5.86 -0.31 -8.58
C TYR A 33 -4.79 0.77 -8.41
N LEU A 34 -3.55 0.41 -8.08
CA LEU A 34 -2.43 1.34 -7.94
C LEU A 34 -2.05 2.02 -9.27
N SER A 35 -2.31 1.39 -10.42
CA SER A 35 -2.11 2.00 -11.73
C SER A 35 -3.16 3.05 -12.07
N HIS A 36 -4.38 2.91 -11.54
CA HIS A 36 -5.50 3.80 -11.79
C HIS A 36 -5.63 4.89 -10.70
N LEU A 37 -5.22 4.59 -9.48
CA LEU A 37 -5.29 5.47 -8.32
C LEU A 37 -3.94 6.15 -8.09
N ASN A 38 -3.95 7.45 -7.84
CA ASN A 38 -2.73 8.15 -7.47
C ASN A 38 -2.27 7.66 -6.10
N TYR A 39 -1.13 6.96 -6.02
CA TYR A 39 -0.59 6.32 -4.80
C TYR A 39 -0.62 7.23 -3.57
N TYR A 40 -0.37 8.53 -3.75
CA TYR A 40 -0.39 9.52 -2.67
C TYR A 40 -1.77 9.75 -2.07
N ARG A 41 -2.85 9.58 -2.84
CA ARG A 41 -4.22 9.65 -2.31
C ARG A 41 -4.55 8.45 -1.44
N LEU A 42 -4.14 7.26 -1.88
CA LEU A 42 -4.29 6.04 -1.10
C LEU A 42 -3.64 6.17 0.28
N THR A 43 -2.64 7.06 0.43
CA THR A 43 -2.02 7.32 1.73
C THR A 43 -2.93 7.73 2.86
N ALA A 44 -3.98 8.49 2.56
CA ALA A 44 -4.96 8.88 3.57
C ALA A 44 -5.90 7.73 3.95
N TYR A 45 -6.18 6.81 3.01
CA TYR A 45 -7.15 5.72 3.21
C TYR A 45 -6.61 4.61 4.10
N TRP A 46 -5.31 4.38 4.09
CA TRP A 46 -4.72 3.31 4.91
C TRP A 46 -4.26 3.77 6.30
N LEU A 47 -4.26 5.09 6.58
CA LEU A 47 -3.96 5.65 7.90
C LEU A 47 -4.82 5.07 9.04
N PRO A 48 -6.14 4.85 8.89
CA PRO A 48 -6.96 4.22 9.93
C PRO A 48 -6.60 2.76 10.21
N PHE A 49 -5.91 2.11 9.27
CA PHE A 49 -5.54 0.69 9.35
C PHE A 49 -4.07 0.50 9.75
N GLU A 50 -3.31 1.58 9.96
CA GLU A 50 -1.95 1.51 10.50
C GLU A 50 -2.01 1.24 12.00
N ALA A 51 -1.40 0.13 12.41
CA ALA A 51 -1.18 -0.22 13.82
C ALA A 51 0.00 0.57 14.43
N ASP A 52 0.97 0.94 13.58
CA ASP A 52 2.14 1.73 13.96
C ASP A 52 2.48 2.69 12.82
N HIS A 53 2.35 3.99 13.12
CA HIS A 53 2.58 5.06 12.16
C HIS A 53 4.07 5.30 11.87
N GLU A 54 4.98 5.01 12.81
CA GLU A 54 6.42 5.18 12.58
C GLU A 54 6.95 4.13 11.62
N THR A 55 6.46 2.89 11.74
CA THR A 55 6.89 1.77 10.88
C THR A 55 5.95 1.50 9.70
N HIS A 56 4.81 2.21 9.63
CA HIS A 56 3.73 1.99 8.67
C HIS A 56 3.22 0.54 8.65
N ARG A 57 3.22 -0.14 9.80
CA ARG A 57 2.67 -1.50 9.89
C ARG A 57 1.15 -1.45 9.97
N PHE A 58 0.49 -2.35 9.25
CA PHE A 58 -0.96 -2.49 9.29
C PHE A 58 -1.41 -3.38 10.44
N PHE A 59 -2.65 -3.23 10.88
CA PHE A 59 -3.26 -4.20 11.79
C PHE A 59 -3.29 -5.59 11.13
N PRO A 60 -3.11 -6.68 11.91
CA PRO A 60 -3.26 -8.03 11.39
C PRO A 60 -4.59 -8.18 10.64
N GLU A 61 -4.57 -8.95 9.55
CA GLU A 61 -5.74 -9.23 8.71
C GLU A 61 -6.29 -8.03 7.91
N THR A 62 -5.68 -6.84 8.01
CA THR A 62 -6.04 -5.70 7.15
C THR A 62 -5.87 -6.08 5.68
N ARG A 63 -6.96 -6.05 4.91
CA ARG A 63 -6.95 -6.36 3.49
C ARG A 63 -6.91 -5.08 2.68
N PHE A 64 -6.34 -5.15 1.49
CA PHE A 64 -6.37 -4.01 0.57
C PHE A 64 -7.79 -3.56 0.20
N SER A 65 -8.76 -4.50 0.16
CA SER A 65 -10.18 -4.17 -0.05
C SER A 65 -10.75 -3.28 1.05
N ASP A 66 -10.37 -3.51 2.30
CA ASP A 66 -10.91 -2.78 3.46
C ASP A 66 -10.53 -1.30 3.40
N VAL A 67 -9.35 -1.02 2.82
CA VAL A 67 -8.84 0.33 2.56
C VAL A 67 -9.58 1.01 1.39
N LEU A 68 -10.04 0.24 0.40
CA LEU A 68 -10.75 0.76 -0.77
C LEU A 68 -12.23 1.04 -0.50
N ASP A 69 -12.83 0.35 0.47
CA ASP A 69 -14.25 0.47 0.82
C ASP A 69 -14.54 1.63 1.82
N LEU A 70 -13.53 2.47 2.10
CA LEU A 70 -13.60 3.63 3.01
C LEU A 70 -13.96 4.93 2.26
#